data_AF-A0A960UZ67-F1
#
_entry.id   AF-A0A960UZ67-F1
#
_cell.length_a   1.000
_cell.length_b   1.000
_cell.length_c   1.000
_cell.angle_alpha   90.00
_cell.angle_beta   90.00
_cell.angle_gamma   90.00
#
_symmetry.space_group_name_H-M   'P 1'
#
loop_
_entity.id
_entity.type
_entity.pdbx_description
1 polymer ?
#
loop_
_entity_poly.entity_id
_entity_poly.type
_entity_poly.pdbx_seq_one_letter_code
_entity_poly.pdbx_strand_id
1 'polypeptide(L)'
;MIRTANYFQDNYRACCAAFRHAGSRLQGTQILQNRQLLHGMLRLPHSAAADPGIDWLYIGPAGKTERLLLLTSGLHGIEGYAGSALQQLFLNQLLAVELGASAARDTAFLFIHALNPYGFQHNRRTTVENIDLNRNFDTSADLYQTTNPGYDQLNCILNPERLISEADLDRESFLGVLNGLSQSHSERELTEAIARGQYNYERGIYYGGCMPAGQRGVIDSLLQNHLPHFRAVYAIDVHTGYGERGRLHYFPDAQSPEHKAAIQRLFRGYKIDWGDSEGFYSVTGEFVNYIGKLCRADQLYIPMIFEFGTLDSHTPFGGAISVHNMILENQLFHYGSQTDSIAAVVRQRFLEMFYPSDEAWRRAALDQGAAALRRTLQRFHQE
;
A
#
# COMPACT_ATOMS: atom_id res chain seq x y z
N MET A 1 16.14 14.18 -16.40
CA MET A 1 16.02 14.18 -14.93
C MET A 1 14.54 14.35 -14.59
N ILE A 2 13.97 13.47 -13.77
CA ILE A 2 12.55 13.49 -13.40
C ILE A 2 12.29 14.73 -12.54
N ARG A 3 11.31 15.56 -12.93
CA ARG A 3 10.83 16.70 -12.11
C ARG A 3 9.74 16.18 -11.16
N THR A 4 10.09 16.04 -9.88
CA THR A 4 9.23 15.52 -8.79
C THR A 4 7.90 16.26 -8.68
N ALA A 5 7.93 17.59 -8.78
CA ALA A 5 6.75 18.46 -8.74
C ALA A 5 5.68 18.16 -9.81
N ASN A 6 6.02 17.41 -10.87
CA ASN A 6 5.05 17.01 -11.88
C ASN A 6 4.21 15.78 -11.46
N TYR A 7 4.62 15.05 -10.42
CA TYR A 7 4.04 13.75 -10.06
C TYR A 7 3.41 13.77 -8.66
N PHE A 8 4.11 14.37 -7.70
CA PHE A 8 3.61 14.54 -6.33
C PHE A 8 2.61 15.68 -6.27
N GLN A 9 1.38 15.39 -5.83
CA GLN A 9 0.28 16.34 -5.74
C GLN A 9 -0.09 16.61 -4.26
N ASP A 10 -0.80 17.70 -4.00
CA ASP A 10 -1.02 18.16 -2.62
C ASP A 10 -2.26 17.58 -1.94
N ASN A 11 -3.16 16.94 -2.70
CA ASN A 11 -4.37 16.34 -2.15
C ASN A 11 -4.90 15.18 -3.02
N TYR A 12 -5.80 14.39 -2.44
CA TYR A 12 -6.50 13.29 -3.10
C TYR A 12 -7.12 13.67 -4.46
N ARG A 13 -7.86 14.79 -4.54
CA ARG A 13 -8.55 15.18 -5.79
C ARG A 13 -7.56 15.50 -6.91
N ALA A 14 -6.46 16.18 -6.56
CA ALA A 14 -5.37 16.45 -7.49
C ALA A 14 -4.66 15.16 -7.94
N CYS A 15 -4.45 14.19 -7.04
CA CYS A 15 -3.93 12.86 -7.39
C CYS A 15 -4.83 12.13 -8.38
N CYS A 16 -6.14 12.04 -8.13
CA CYS A 16 -7.09 11.40 -9.04
C CYS A 16 -7.13 12.10 -10.41
N ALA A 17 -7.15 13.44 -10.42
CA ALA A 17 -7.13 14.21 -11.66
C ALA A 17 -5.84 13.94 -12.46
N ALA A 18 -4.69 13.90 -11.78
CA ALA A 18 -3.40 13.63 -12.41
C ALA A 18 -3.29 12.19 -12.93
N PHE A 19 -3.81 11.20 -12.21
CA PHE A 19 -3.91 9.82 -12.66
C PHE A 19 -4.77 9.69 -13.93
N ARG A 20 -5.99 10.25 -13.92
CA ARG A 20 -6.90 10.24 -15.08
C ARG A 20 -6.30 10.95 -16.28
N HIS A 21 -5.64 12.10 -16.05
CA HIS A 21 -4.94 12.84 -17.09
C HIS A 21 -3.75 12.07 -17.66
N ALA A 22 -2.96 11.37 -16.82
CA ALA A 22 -1.90 10.49 -17.29
C ALA A 22 -2.45 9.36 -18.19
N GLY A 23 -3.59 8.78 -17.81
CA GLY A 23 -4.30 7.80 -18.63
C GLY A 23 -4.80 8.34 -19.97
N SER A 24 -5.40 9.53 -19.99
CA SER A 24 -5.91 10.14 -21.23
C SER A 24 -4.78 10.49 -22.20
N ARG A 25 -3.58 10.85 -21.70
CA ARG A 25 -2.40 11.09 -22.55
C ARG A 25 -1.88 9.86 -23.27
N LEU A 26 -2.34 8.65 -22.93
CA LEU A 26 -2.03 7.45 -23.71
C LEU A 26 -2.78 7.43 -25.04
N GLN A 27 -3.88 8.17 -25.17
CA GLN A 27 -4.61 8.28 -26.43
C GLN A 27 -3.69 8.82 -27.53
N GLY A 28 -3.67 8.14 -28.68
CA GLY A 28 -2.82 8.50 -29.82
C GLY A 28 -1.36 8.08 -29.69
N THR A 29 -0.93 7.48 -28.57
CA THR A 29 0.42 6.91 -28.44
C THR A 29 0.51 5.50 -29.00
N GLN A 30 1.72 5.03 -29.31
CA GLN A 30 1.93 3.71 -29.91
C GLN A 30 1.50 2.55 -29.00
N ILE A 31 1.47 2.74 -27.68
CA ILE A 31 1.05 1.69 -26.74
C ILE A 31 -0.40 1.26 -26.98
N LEU A 32 -1.26 2.15 -27.49
CA LEU A 32 -2.66 1.84 -27.77
C LEU A 32 -2.89 1.25 -29.17
N GLN A 33 -1.86 1.12 -30.00
CA GLN A 33 -2.00 0.42 -31.28
C GLN A 33 -2.38 -1.05 -31.01
N ASN A 34 -3.56 -1.46 -31.50
CA ASN A 34 -4.16 -2.79 -31.28
C ASN A 34 -4.49 -3.11 -29.81
N ARG A 35 -4.68 -2.08 -28.98
CA ARG A 35 -5.10 -2.23 -27.58
C ARG A 35 -6.34 -1.43 -27.27
N GLN A 36 -7.06 -1.88 -26.26
CA GLN A 36 -8.14 -1.15 -25.65
C GLN A 36 -7.63 -0.44 -24.40
N LEU A 37 -8.04 0.81 -24.26
CA LEU A 37 -7.94 1.57 -23.02
C LEU A 37 -9.33 1.59 -22.41
N LEU A 38 -9.52 0.87 -21.31
CA LEU A 38 -10.73 0.92 -20.50
C LEU A 38 -10.41 1.63 -19.20
N HIS A 39 -11.32 2.42 -18.69
CA HIS A 39 -11.15 3.06 -17.40
C HIS A 39 -12.51 3.33 -16.77
N GLY A 40 -12.53 3.50 -15.46
CA GLY A 40 -13.75 3.79 -14.74
C GLY A 40 -13.46 4.19 -13.30
N MET A 41 -14.53 4.48 -12.58
CA MET A 41 -14.47 4.77 -11.16
C MET A 41 -15.46 3.85 -10.45
N LEU A 42 -14.97 3.04 -9.52
CA LEU A 42 -15.78 2.24 -8.63
C LEU A 42 -16.22 3.11 -7.45
N ARG A 43 -17.49 3.05 -7.11
CA ARG A 43 -18.08 3.77 -5.98
C ARG A 43 -18.37 2.78 -4.87
N LEU A 44 -18.01 3.14 -3.64
CA LEU A 44 -18.30 2.31 -2.48
C LEU A 44 -19.81 2.19 -2.25
N PRO A 45 -20.31 1.09 -1.65
CA PRO A 45 -21.71 0.94 -1.31
C PRO A 45 -22.21 2.13 -0.49
N HIS A 46 -23.41 2.63 -0.78
CA HIS A 46 -24.05 3.77 -0.10
C HIS A 46 -23.32 5.12 -0.22
N SER A 47 -22.28 5.22 -1.06
CA SER A 47 -21.62 6.49 -1.32
C SER A 47 -22.45 7.41 -2.23
N ALA A 48 -22.49 8.70 -1.89
CA ALA A 48 -23.08 9.72 -2.72
C ALA A 48 -22.24 9.96 -3.99
N ALA A 49 -22.83 10.58 -5.02
CA ALA A 49 -22.10 10.88 -6.26
C ALA A 49 -20.88 11.81 -6.05
N ALA A 50 -20.88 12.61 -4.98
CA ALA A 50 -19.79 13.52 -4.62
C ALA A 50 -18.66 12.85 -3.82
N ASP A 51 -18.89 11.64 -3.30
CA ASP A 51 -17.95 10.92 -2.45
C ASP A 51 -16.73 10.43 -3.25
N PRO A 52 -15.57 10.28 -2.58
CA PRO A 52 -14.38 9.79 -3.22
C PRO A 52 -14.57 8.30 -3.62
N GLY A 53 -13.86 7.87 -4.67
CA GLY A 53 -14.05 6.57 -5.29
C GLY A 53 -12.73 5.99 -5.76
N ILE A 54 -12.76 4.74 -6.22
CA ILE A 54 -11.56 4.02 -6.65
C ILE A 54 -11.47 4.12 -8.17
N ASP A 55 -10.47 4.85 -8.67
CA ASP A 55 -10.22 4.92 -10.11
C ASP A 55 -9.50 3.65 -10.58
N TRP A 56 -9.84 3.17 -11.77
CA TRP A 56 -9.11 2.07 -12.40
C TRP A 56 -8.88 2.35 -13.87
N LEU A 57 -7.81 1.75 -14.40
CA LEU A 57 -7.42 1.87 -15.78
C LEU A 57 -6.84 0.55 -16.27
N TYR A 58 -7.35 0.03 -17.38
CA TYR A 58 -6.90 -1.18 -18.03
C TYR A 58 -6.38 -0.89 -19.44
N ILE A 59 -5.20 -1.42 -19.75
CA ILE A 59 -4.59 -1.37 -21.08
C ILE A 59 -4.25 -2.79 -21.48
N GLY A 60 -5.01 -3.36 -22.41
CA GLY A 60 -4.77 -4.72 -22.90
C GLY A 60 -5.05 -4.86 -24.38
N PRO A 61 -4.46 -5.84 -25.07
CA PRO A 61 -4.77 -6.09 -26.47
C PRO A 61 -6.26 -6.45 -26.62
N ALA A 62 -6.82 -6.17 -27.80
CA ALA A 62 -8.18 -6.62 -28.14
C ALA A 62 -8.29 -8.16 -28.31
N GLY A 63 -7.15 -8.85 -28.40
CA GLY A 63 -7.04 -10.31 -28.50
C GLY A 63 -6.45 -10.96 -27.25
N LYS A 64 -6.03 -12.22 -27.37
CA LYS A 64 -5.45 -12.99 -26.25
C LYS A 64 -4.12 -12.37 -25.80
N THR A 65 -3.94 -12.27 -24.49
CA THR A 65 -2.71 -11.83 -23.82
C THR A 65 -2.38 -12.83 -22.73
N GLU A 66 -1.09 -13.08 -22.53
CA GLU A 66 -0.63 -14.13 -21.63
C GLU A 66 -0.31 -13.57 -20.23
N ARG A 67 -0.07 -12.25 -20.10
CA ARG A 67 0.48 -11.66 -18.87
C ARG A 67 -0.27 -10.42 -18.44
N LEU A 68 -0.44 -10.24 -17.13
CA LEU A 68 -0.99 -9.03 -16.52
C LEU A 68 0.01 -8.44 -15.53
N LEU A 69 0.30 -7.16 -15.67
CA LEU A 69 0.88 -6.36 -14.60
C LEU A 69 -0.26 -5.59 -13.89
N LEU A 70 -0.49 -5.89 -12.62
CA LEU A 70 -1.40 -5.16 -11.75
C LEU A 70 -0.58 -4.20 -10.87
N LEU A 71 -0.88 -2.91 -10.89
CA LEU A 71 -0.25 -1.90 -10.04
C LEU A 71 -1.30 -1.18 -9.19
N THR A 72 -1.28 -1.39 -7.88
CA THR A 72 -2.21 -0.80 -6.93
C THR A 72 -1.57 0.30 -6.09
N SER A 73 -2.40 1.22 -5.62
CA SER A 73 -1.98 2.37 -4.83
C SER A 73 -3.06 2.78 -3.84
N GLY A 74 -2.65 3.23 -2.66
CA GLY A 74 -3.54 3.83 -1.67
C GLY A 74 -4.44 2.80 -0.96
N LEU A 75 -4.00 1.54 -0.85
CA LEU A 75 -4.60 0.58 0.08
C LEU A 75 -4.66 1.17 1.49
N HIS A 76 -3.54 1.75 1.91
CA HIS A 76 -3.36 2.52 3.13
C HIS A 76 -3.63 4.02 2.95
N GLY A 77 -4.69 4.39 2.24
CA GLY A 77 -5.18 5.77 2.14
C GLY A 77 -4.09 6.81 1.84
N ILE A 78 -3.55 7.46 2.87
CA ILE A 78 -2.46 8.45 2.83
C ILE A 78 -1.24 8.03 2.00
N GLU A 79 -0.87 6.76 1.98
CA GLU A 79 0.26 6.25 1.18
C GLU A 79 -0.02 6.39 -0.35
N GLY A 80 -1.27 6.68 -0.71
CA GLY A 80 -1.73 6.95 -2.06
C GLY A 80 -1.04 8.14 -2.74
N TYR A 81 -0.43 9.09 -2.01
CA TYR A 81 0.35 10.17 -2.64
C TYR A 81 1.55 9.63 -3.42
N ALA A 82 2.35 8.76 -2.79
CA ALA A 82 3.52 8.17 -3.42
C ALA A 82 3.13 7.17 -4.51
N GLY A 83 2.14 6.31 -4.24
CA GLY A 83 1.63 5.36 -5.24
C GLY A 83 1.01 6.07 -6.45
N SER A 84 0.28 7.17 -6.26
CA SER A 84 -0.21 8.05 -7.33
C SER A 84 0.92 8.58 -8.20
N ALA A 85 1.97 9.13 -7.57
CA ALA A 85 3.12 9.68 -8.27
C ALA A 85 3.83 8.60 -9.12
N LEU A 86 4.00 7.39 -8.58
CA LEU A 86 4.60 6.27 -9.30
C LEU A 86 3.71 5.76 -10.44
N GLN A 87 2.38 5.65 -10.24
CA GLN A 87 1.44 5.28 -11.30
C GLN A 87 1.45 6.30 -12.45
N GLN A 88 1.43 7.59 -12.14
CA GLN A 88 1.56 8.66 -13.13
C GLN A 88 2.91 8.57 -13.88
N LEU A 89 4.01 8.31 -13.17
CA LEU A 89 5.32 8.14 -13.79
C LEU A 89 5.32 6.96 -14.76
N PHE A 90 4.74 5.83 -14.34
CA PHE A 90 4.67 4.61 -15.14
C PHE A 90 3.84 4.83 -16.41
N LEU A 91 2.67 5.44 -16.30
CA LEU A 91 1.81 5.79 -17.45
C LEU A 91 2.52 6.75 -18.42
N ASN A 92 3.15 7.81 -17.91
CA ASN A 92 3.67 8.89 -18.74
C ASN A 92 5.04 8.65 -19.36
N GLN A 93 5.95 7.99 -18.65
CA GLN A 93 7.32 7.80 -19.13
C GLN A 93 7.54 6.39 -19.64
N LEU A 94 7.13 5.39 -18.84
CA LEU A 94 7.44 4.01 -19.18
C LEU A 94 6.51 3.51 -20.29
N LEU A 95 5.19 3.65 -20.17
CA LEU A 95 4.28 3.14 -21.19
C LEU A 95 4.21 4.01 -22.45
N ALA A 96 4.23 5.33 -22.32
CA ALA A 96 4.08 6.22 -23.47
C ALA A 96 5.37 6.44 -24.29
N VAL A 97 6.55 6.29 -23.69
CA VAL A 97 7.83 6.73 -24.29
C VAL A 97 8.90 5.63 -24.35
N GLU A 98 9.12 4.89 -23.26
CA GLU A 98 10.32 4.06 -23.13
C GLU A 98 10.13 2.56 -23.37
N LEU A 99 8.95 2.02 -23.07
CA LEU A 99 8.62 0.62 -23.35
C LEU A 99 8.21 0.55 -24.82
N GLY A 100 9.21 0.32 -25.68
CA GLY A 100 8.98 0.03 -27.09
C GLY A 100 7.90 -1.05 -27.25
N ALA A 101 7.15 -0.99 -28.35
CA ALA A 101 5.97 -1.83 -28.58
C ALA A 101 6.21 -3.35 -28.38
N SER A 102 7.45 -3.85 -28.42
CA SER A 102 7.78 -5.27 -28.23
C SER A 102 7.70 -5.74 -26.77
N ALA A 103 8.26 -5.01 -25.80
CA ALA A 103 8.27 -5.46 -24.39
C ALA A 103 6.87 -5.40 -23.73
N ALA A 104 6.01 -4.53 -24.23
CA ALA A 104 4.63 -4.43 -23.77
C ALA A 104 3.68 -5.38 -24.51
N ARG A 105 4.01 -5.89 -25.71
CA ARG A 105 3.09 -6.53 -26.69
C ARG A 105 2.18 -7.61 -26.12
N ASP A 106 2.70 -8.44 -25.21
CA ASP A 106 1.97 -9.59 -24.64
C ASP A 106 1.52 -9.40 -23.19
N THR A 107 1.73 -8.20 -22.64
CA THR A 107 1.40 -7.87 -21.25
C THR A 107 0.28 -6.84 -21.21
N ALA A 108 -0.84 -7.14 -20.56
CA ALA A 108 -1.83 -6.14 -20.20
C ALA A 108 -1.44 -5.44 -18.89
N PHE A 109 -2.00 -4.27 -18.67
CA PHE A 109 -1.76 -3.45 -17.48
C PHE A 109 -3.09 -3.12 -16.83
N LEU A 110 -3.22 -3.40 -15.53
CA LEU A 110 -4.34 -2.97 -14.72
C LEU A 110 -3.83 -2.08 -13.60
N PHE A 111 -4.37 -0.89 -13.50
CA PHE A 111 -4.08 0.07 -12.45
C PHE A 111 -5.30 0.20 -11.56
N ILE A 112 -5.09 0.15 -10.25
CA ILE A 112 -6.11 0.47 -9.25
C ILE A 112 -5.57 1.62 -8.42
N HIS A 113 -6.25 2.75 -8.47
CA HIS A 113 -5.80 4.01 -7.88
C HIS A 113 -6.73 4.42 -6.74
N ALA A 114 -6.12 4.74 -5.59
CA ALA A 114 -6.81 5.16 -4.38
C ALA A 114 -7.80 4.12 -3.84
N LEU A 115 -7.31 2.91 -3.54
CA LEU A 115 -8.15 1.79 -3.08
C LEU A 115 -8.92 2.11 -1.78
N ASN A 116 -8.31 2.88 -0.87
CA ASN A 116 -8.98 3.51 0.28
C ASN A 116 -9.19 5.03 0.01
N PRO A 117 -10.25 5.40 -0.72
CA PRO A 117 -10.47 6.79 -1.12
C PRO A 117 -10.77 7.71 0.07
N TYR A 118 -11.47 7.21 1.10
CA TYR A 118 -11.71 7.96 2.34
C TYR A 118 -10.39 8.25 3.07
N GLY A 119 -9.61 7.20 3.36
CA GLY A 119 -8.34 7.36 4.06
C GLY A 119 -7.42 8.31 3.32
N PHE A 120 -7.36 8.22 1.99
CA PHE A 120 -6.53 9.11 1.19
C PHE A 120 -7.01 10.57 1.26
N GLN A 121 -8.32 10.83 1.12
CA GLN A 121 -8.86 12.18 1.24
C GLN A 121 -8.64 12.80 2.63
N HIS A 122 -8.64 11.98 3.68
CA HIS A 122 -8.53 12.42 5.07
C HIS A 122 -7.13 12.24 5.66
N ASN A 123 -6.12 11.92 4.84
CA ASN A 123 -4.74 11.63 5.27
C ASN A 123 -4.68 10.59 6.41
N ARG A 124 -5.48 9.52 6.29
CA ARG A 124 -5.49 8.35 7.19
C ARG A 124 -5.00 7.12 6.47
N ARG A 125 -4.52 6.15 7.24
CA ARG A 125 -4.21 4.80 6.75
C ARG A 125 -5.48 3.96 6.58
N THR A 126 -6.44 4.12 7.47
CA THR A 126 -7.65 3.29 7.59
C THR A 126 -8.88 3.90 6.90
N THR A 127 -9.96 3.11 6.79
CA THR A 127 -11.25 3.58 6.27
C THR A 127 -11.97 4.49 7.29
N VAL A 128 -13.18 4.96 6.97
CA VAL A 128 -13.99 5.77 7.89
C VAL A 128 -14.41 4.96 9.13
N GLU A 129 -14.57 3.65 8.97
CA GLU A 129 -14.86 2.68 10.04
C GLU A 129 -13.60 2.22 10.78
N ASN A 130 -12.46 2.90 10.57
CA ASN A 130 -11.17 2.56 11.13
C ASN A 130 -10.63 1.17 10.72
N ILE A 131 -11.07 0.64 9.58
CA ILE A 131 -10.56 -0.64 9.07
C ILE A 131 -9.22 -0.41 8.36
N ASP A 132 -8.19 -1.14 8.78
CA ASP A 132 -6.97 -1.36 8.02
C ASP A 132 -7.27 -2.37 6.91
N LEU A 133 -7.37 -1.87 5.68
CA LEU A 133 -7.68 -2.73 4.54
C LEU A 133 -6.64 -3.81 4.31
N ASN A 134 -5.37 -3.60 4.65
CA ASN A 134 -4.34 -4.63 4.54
C ASN A 134 -4.39 -5.65 5.70
N ARG A 135 -5.49 -5.66 6.46
CA ARG A 135 -5.87 -6.69 7.44
C ARG A 135 -7.27 -7.24 7.18
N ASN A 136 -7.93 -6.88 6.08
CA ASN A 136 -9.35 -7.17 5.85
C ASN A 136 -9.60 -8.13 4.67
N PHE A 137 -8.60 -8.42 3.83
CA PHE A 137 -8.80 -9.21 2.61
C PHE A 137 -8.55 -10.71 2.83
N ASP A 138 -9.61 -11.51 2.84
CA ASP A 138 -9.53 -12.97 2.76
C ASP A 138 -10.72 -13.56 1.97
N THR A 139 -10.59 -14.81 1.53
CA THR A 139 -11.68 -15.65 1.00
C THR A 139 -12.44 -16.38 2.11
N SER A 140 -11.86 -16.53 3.31
CA SER A 140 -12.54 -17.09 4.49
C SER A 140 -12.99 -16.00 5.48
N ALA A 141 -14.17 -16.19 6.07
CA ALA A 141 -14.66 -15.35 7.16
C ALA A 141 -13.94 -15.61 8.50
N ASP A 142 -13.16 -16.69 8.60
CA ASP A 142 -12.40 -17.03 9.81
C ASP A 142 -11.37 -15.97 10.18
N LEU A 143 -10.91 -15.17 9.19
CA LEU A 143 -10.01 -14.03 9.40
C LEU A 143 -10.50 -13.13 10.54
N TYR A 144 -11.79 -12.77 10.51
CA TYR A 144 -12.38 -11.82 11.46
C TYR A 144 -12.58 -12.40 12.86
N GLN A 145 -12.31 -13.70 13.05
CA GLN A 145 -12.35 -14.39 14.33
C GLN A 145 -10.93 -14.63 14.91
N THR A 146 -9.89 -14.21 14.19
CA THR A 146 -8.51 -14.39 14.67
C THR A 146 -8.23 -13.50 15.88
N THR A 147 -7.54 -14.06 16.87
CA THR A 147 -7.17 -13.36 18.10
C THR A 147 -5.69 -12.97 18.10
N ASN A 148 -5.36 -11.91 18.82
CA ASN A 148 -3.99 -11.46 19.02
C ASN A 148 -3.76 -11.18 20.53
N PRO A 149 -3.47 -12.23 21.33
CA PRO A 149 -3.29 -12.09 22.78
C PRO A 149 -2.13 -11.15 23.18
N GLY A 150 -1.14 -10.97 22.29
CA GLY A 150 -0.07 -10.00 22.50
C GLY A 150 -0.60 -8.56 22.41
N TYR A 151 -1.48 -8.29 21.45
CA TYR A 151 -2.14 -6.98 21.35
C TYR A 151 -3.03 -6.70 22.57
N ASP A 152 -3.76 -7.71 23.07
CA ASP A 152 -4.64 -7.55 24.24
C ASP A 152 -3.86 -7.02 25.47
N GLN A 153 -2.62 -7.46 25.65
CA GLN A 153 -1.73 -7.01 26.73
C GLN A 153 -1.26 -5.56 26.54
N LEU A 154 -1.18 -5.09 25.29
CA LEU A 154 -0.71 -3.76 24.93
C LEU A 154 -1.86 -2.75 24.70
N ASN A 155 -3.11 -3.21 24.69
CA ASN A 155 -4.27 -2.42 24.25
C ASN A 155 -4.37 -1.06 24.96
N CYS A 156 -4.16 -0.99 26.28
CA CYS A 156 -4.25 0.26 27.03
C CYS A 156 -3.17 1.29 26.65
N ILE A 157 -2.02 0.83 26.15
CA ILE A 157 -0.92 1.67 25.67
C ILE A 157 -1.17 2.08 24.22
N LEU A 158 -1.62 1.14 23.39
CA LEU A 158 -1.83 1.36 21.96
C LEU A 158 -3.09 2.19 21.66
N ASN A 159 -4.09 2.14 22.54
CA ASN A 159 -5.40 2.75 22.31
C ASN A 159 -5.85 3.63 23.48
N PRO A 160 -5.20 4.79 23.73
CA PRO A 160 -5.61 5.69 24.80
C PRO A 160 -7.01 6.28 24.53
N GLU A 161 -7.93 6.10 25.48
CA GLU A 161 -9.33 6.54 25.34
C GLU A 161 -9.58 7.94 25.93
N ARG A 162 -8.82 8.93 25.49
CA ARG A 162 -8.91 10.31 25.98
C ARG A 162 -8.44 11.34 24.96
N LEU A 163 -8.70 12.62 25.23
CA LEU A 163 -8.09 13.72 24.48
C LEU A 163 -6.55 13.65 24.54
N ILE A 164 -5.92 13.99 23.41
CA ILE A 164 -4.47 14.18 23.34
C ILE A 164 -4.08 15.45 24.09
N SER A 165 -3.07 15.33 24.96
CA SER A 165 -2.42 16.40 25.70
C SER A 165 -1.01 16.68 25.15
N GLU A 166 -0.38 17.78 25.56
CA GLU A 166 1.00 18.08 25.15
C GLU A 166 2.01 17.00 25.58
N ALA A 167 1.78 16.36 26.73
CA ALA A 167 2.65 15.28 27.22
C ALA A 167 2.67 14.07 26.29
N ASP A 168 1.56 13.81 25.59
CA ASP A 168 1.47 12.70 24.63
C ASP A 168 2.30 12.98 23.36
N LEU A 169 2.67 14.23 23.08
CA LEU A 169 3.52 14.55 21.93
C LEU A 169 4.99 14.25 22.19
N ASP A 170 5.38 13.98 23.43
CA ASP A 170 6.77 13.72 23.80
C ASP A 170 7.21 12.31 23.37
N ARG A 171 8.21 12.27 22.50
CA ARG A 171 8.75 11.01 21.96
C ARG A 171 9.61 10.28 22.98
N GLU A 172 10.31 11.00 23.85
CA GLU A 172 11.19 10.40 24.85
C GLU A 172 10.38 9.66 25.91
N SER A 173 9.25 10.25 26.35
CA SER A 173 8.29 9.58 27.23
C SER A 173 7.76 8.28 26.60
N PHE A 174 7.36 8.30 25.33
CA PHE A 174 6.87 7.09 24.65
C PHE A 174 7.97 6.03 24.48
N LEU A 175 9.21 6.45 24.15
CA LEU A 175 10.37 5.55 24.13
C LEU A 175 10.60 4.91 25.50
N GLY A 176 10.45 5.66 26.59
CA GLY A 176 10.51 5.15 27.96
C GLY A 176 9.45 4.06 28.23
N VAL A 177 8.22 4.23 27.72
CA VAL A 177 7.17 3.20 27.82
C VAL A 177 7.58 1.93 27.08
N LEU A 178 8.05 2.04 25.84
CA LEU A 178 8.50 0.87 25.07
C LEU A 178 9.70 0.17 25.73
N ASN A 179 10.65 0.94 26.26
CA ASN A 179 11.83 0.39 26.94
C ASN A 179 11.45 -0.37 28.23
N GLY A 180 10.38 0.07 28.89
CA GLY A 180 9.77 -0.66 30.01
C GLY A 180 9.16 -2.00 29.58
N LEU A 181 8.44 -2.02 28.45
CA LEU A 181 7.88 -3.25 27.87
C LEU A 181 9.00 -4.24 27.44
N SER A 182 10.12 -3.73 26.96
CA SER A 182 11.29 -4.53 26.58
C SER A 182 11.94 -5.29 27.75
N GLN A 183 11.56 -5.00 29.01
CA GLN A 183 12.01 -5.76 30.18
C GLN A 183 11.28 -7.10 30.33
N SER A 184 10.07 -7.23 29.79
CA SER A 184 9.23 -8.43 29.90
C SER A 184 8.88 -9.07 28.55
N HIS A 185 9.22 -8.41 27.44
CA HIS A 185 8.96 -8.89 26.08
C HIS A 185 10.18 -8.68 25.19
N SER A 186 10.44 -9.64 24.31
CA SER A 186 11.40 -9.46 23.22
C SER A 186 10.89 -8.47 22.18
N GLU A 187 11.82 -7.86 21.44
CA GLU A 187 11.48 -6.98 20.31
C GLU A 187 10.56 -7.67 19.29
N ARG A 188 10.81 -8.96 19.02
CA ARG A 188 9.98 -9.77 18.13
C ARG A 188 8.55 -9.90 18.65
N GLU A 189 8.37 -10.21 19.93
CA GLU A 189 7.02 -10.35 20.53
C GLU A 189 6.24 -9.03 20.47
N LEU A 190 6.90 -7.90 20.73
CA LEU A 190 6.28 -6.58 20.63
C LEU A 190 5.91 -6.24 19.19
N THR A 191 6.82 -6.46 18.24
CA THR A 191 6.57 -6.23 16.81
C THR A 191 5.44 -7.13 16.30
N GLU A 192 5.44 -8.42 16.65
CA GLU A 192 4.34 -9.34 16.29
C GLU A 192 3.01 -8.92 16.93
N ALA A 193 3.00 -8.56 18.21
CA ALA A 193 1.79 -8.11 18.91
C ALA A 193 1.17 -6.88 18.25
N ILE A 194 1.99 -5.90 17.86
CA ILE A 194 1.52 -4.63 17.30
C ILE A 194 1.19 -4.80 15.81
N ALA A 195 2.12 -5.29 15.01
CA ALA A 195 2.07 -5.16 13.56
C ALA A 195 1.24 -6.25 12.85
N ARG A 196 0.98 -7.38 13.50
CA ARG A 196 0.11 -8.45 12.96
C ARG A 196 -1.31 -7.97 12.66
N GLY A 197 -1.81 -6.98 13.39
CA GLY A 197 -3.21 -6.54 13.35
C GLY A 197 -4.08 -7.27 14.37
N GLN A 198 -5.34 -6.85 14.47
CA GLN A 198 -6.30 -7.35 15.45
C GLN A 198 -7.76 -7.13 15.01
N TYR A 199 -8.69 -7.87 15.62
CA TYR A 199 -10.11 -7.87 15.26
C TYR A 199 -11.05 -7.66 16.46
N ASN A 200 -10.49 -7.41 17.65
CA ASN A 200 -11.23 -7.31 18.93
C ASN A 200 -11.58 -5.86 19.32
N TYR A 201 -10.78 -4.88 18.85
CA TYR A 201 -10.83 -3.48 19.26
C TYR A 201 -11.12 -2.60 18.05
N GLU A 202 -12.40 -2.32 17.79
CA GLU A 202 -12.87 -1.57 16.60
C GLU A 202 -12.20 -0.19 16.45
N ARG A 203 -11.97 0.50 17.57
CA ARG A 203 -11.30 1.80 17.60
C ARG A 203 -9.79 1.71 17.73
N GLY A 204 -9.23 0.51 17.73
CA GLY A 204 -7.81 0.29 17.92
C GLY A 204 -6.99 0.47 16.64
N ILE A 205 -5.69 0.75 16.78
CA ILE A 205 -4.79 0.73 15.61
C ILE A 205 -4.72 -0.69 15.01
N TYR A 206 -4.53 -0.77 13.69
CA TYR A 206 -4.43 -2.04 12.94
C TYR A 206 -5.66 -2.95 13.07
N TYR A 207 -6.84 -2.37 13.29
CA TYR A 207 -8.12 -3.08 13.30
C TYR A 207 -8.48 -3.59 11.90
N GLY A 208 -8.71 -4.90 11.74
CA GLY A 208 -9.02 -5.51 10.45
C GLY A 208 -10.50 -5.58 10.09
N GLY A 209 -11.42 -5.02 10.90
CA GLY A 209 -12.87 -5.09 10.65
C GLY A 209 -13.51 -6.38 11.13
N CYS A 210 -14.84 -6.45 11.20
CA CYS A 210 -15.57 -7.68 11.59
C CYS A 210 -16.18 -8.44 10.40
N MET A 211 -16.03 -7.90 9.19
CA MET A 211 -16.54 -8.44 7.93
C MET A 211 -15.80 -7.79 6.74
N PRO A 212 -15.98 -8.28 5.50
CA PRO A 212 -15.45 -7.63 4.32
C PRO A 212 -15.83 -6.14 4.25
N ALA A 213 -14.83 -5.27 4.15
CA ALA A 213 -15.03 -3.84 3.94
C ALA A 213 -15.66 -3.58 2.57
N GLY A 214 -16.35 -2.43 2.43
CA GLY A 214 -17.06 -2.07 1.20
C GLY A 214 -16.17 -2.05 -0.06
N GLN A 215 -14.88 -1.77 0.12
CA GLN A 215 -13.84 -1.80 -0.91
C GLN A 215 -13.70 -3.19 -1.54
N ARG A 216 -13.74 -4.26 -0.74
CA ARG A 216 -13.66 -5.63 -1.25
C ARG A 216 -14.84 -5.94 -2.17
N GLY A 217 -16.05 -5.56 -1.77
CA GLY A 217 -17.26 -5.79 -2.57
C GLY A 217 -17.18 -5.20 -3.99
N VAL A 218 -16.55 -4.03 -4.17
CA VAL A 218 -16.44 -3.39 -5.48
C VAL A 218 -15.21 -3.84 -6.27
N ILE A 219 -14.10 -4.15 -5.60
CA ILE A 219 -12.85 -4.59 -6.23
C ILE A 219 -12.94 -6.05 -6.70
N ASP A 220 -13.68 -6.90 -6.00
CA ASP A 220 -13.85 -8.32 -6.36
C ASP A 220 -14.33 -8.49 -7.80
N SER A 221 -15.32 -7.69 -8.21
CA SER A 221 -15.83 -7.73 -9.58
C SER A 221 -14.76 -7.33 -10.60
N LEU A 222 -13.95 -6.31 -10.30
CA LEU A 222 -12.87 -5.88 -11.19
C LEU A 222 -11.80 -6.96 -11.31
N LEU A 223 -11.36 -7.56 -10.20
CA LEU A 223 -10.32 -8.59 -10.18
C LEU A 223 -10.79 -9.88 -10.83
N GLN A 224 -11.98 -10.39 -10.49
CA GLN A 224 -12.52 -11.63 -11.03
C GLN A 224 -12.76 -11.56 -12.55
N ASN A 225 -13.08 -10.37 -13.08
CA ASN A 225 -13.26 -10.18 -14.52
C ASN A 225 -11.95 -10.10 -15.30
N HIS A 226 -10.80 -9.90 -14.65
CA HIS A 226 -9.51 -9.75 -15.33
C HIS A 226 -8.55 -10.90 -15.03
N LEU A 227 -8.30 -11.21 -13.75
CA LEU A 227 -7.27 -12.16 -13.32
C LEU A 227 -7.33 -13.52 -14.02
N PRO A 228 -8.49 -14.20 -14.18
CA PRO A 228 -8.53 -15.55 -14.72
C PRO A 228 -8.16 -15.67 -16.20
N HIS A 229 -8.05 -14.56 -16.94
CA HIS A 229 -7.78 -14.59 -18.38
C HIS A 229 -6.30 -14.67 -18.74
N PHE A 230 -5.40 -14.47 -17.76
CA PHE A 230 -3.96 -14.41 -17.97
C PHE A 230 -3.29 -15.72 -17.55
N ARG A 231 -2.12 -16.04 -18.12
CA ARG A 231 -1.28 -17.16 -17.68
C ARG A 231 -0.35 -16.75 -16.54
N ALA A 232 0.08 -15.49 -16.51
CA ALA A 232 0.90 -14.94 -15.45
C ALA A 232 0.36 -13.58 -14.97
N VAL A 233 0.39 -13.35 -13.67
CA VAL A 233 -0.03 -12.11 -13.02
C VAL A 233 1.10 -11.64 -12.12
N TYR A 234 1.64 -10.45 -12.41
CA TYR A 234 2.58 -9.75 -11.55
C TYR A 234 1.83 -8.60 -10.87
N ALA A 235 1.58 -8.72 -9.57
CA ALA A 235 0.85 -7.73 -8.79
C ALA A 235 1.81 -6.94 -7.89
N ILE A 236 1.78 -5.62 -8.02
CA ILE A 236 2.57 -4.68 -7.24
C ILE A 236 1.62 -3.81 -6.42
N ASP A 237 1.79 -3.76 -5.10
CA ASP A 237 1.14 -2.77 -4.25
C ASP A 237 2.17 -1.77 -3.72
N VAL A 238 1.85 -0.48 -3.81
CA VAL A 238 2.79 0.60 -3.45
C VAL A 238 2.46 1.14 -2.07
N HIS A 239 3.48 1.12 -1.22
CA HIS A 239 3.43 1.50 0.17
C HIS A 239 4.55 2.45 0.55
N THR A 240 4.37 3.11 1.68
CA THR A 240 5.37 3.99 2.30
C THR A 240 5.34 3.81 3.80
N GLY A 241 6.47 4.01 4.46
CA GLY A 241 6.57 3.95 5.92
C GLY A 241 7.74 3.09 6.36
N TYR A 242 7.67 1.79 6.07
CA TYR A 242 8.62 0.84 6.59
C TYR A 242 9.99 0.89 5.87
N GLY A 243 11.08 0.79 6.64
CA GLY A 243 12.43 0.56 6.08
C GLY A 243 13.35 1.78 6.14
N GLU A 244 14.48 1.71 5.43
CA GLU A 244 15.50 2.75 5.37
C GLU A 244 14.96 3.98 4.61
N ARG A 245 15.17 5.17 5.18
CA ARG A 245 14.63 6.41 4.62
C ARG A 245 15.14 6.66 3.20
N GLY A 246 14.22 6.83 2.27
CA GLY A 246 14.53 7.11 0.86
C GLY A 246 14.98 5.89 0.06
N ARG A 247 14.83 4.69 0.62
CA ARG A 247 15.12 3.42 -0.05
C ARG A 247 13.84 2.68 -0.43
N LEU A 248 13.85 2.05 -1.59
CA LEU A 248 12.82 1.10 -2.00
C LEU A 248 13.16 -0.31 -1.52
N HIS A 249 12.24 -0.89 -0.76
CA HIS A 249 12.26 -2.26 -0.27
C HIS A 249 11.24 -3.12 -1.03
N TYR A 250 11.52 -4.43 -1.10
CA TYR A 250 10.75 -5.38 -1.89
C TYR A 250 10.29 -6.53 -1.01
N PHE A 251 8.99 -6.57 -0.68
CA PHE A 251 8.39 -7.60 0.16
C PHE A 251 7.43 -8.48 -0.65
N PRO A 252 7.88 -9.65 -1.12
CA PRO A 252 7.01 -10.64 -1.72
C PRO A 252 6.44 -11.59 -0.67
N ASP A 253 5.41 -12.34 -1.07
CA ASP A 253 4.94 -13.53 -0.36
C ASP A 253 5.11 -14.78 -1.24
N ALA A 254 6.08 -15.62 -0.89
CA ALA A 254 6.38 -16.85 -1.63
C ALA A 254 5.74 -18.08 -0.98
N GLN A 255 4.80 -18.68 -1.71
CA GLN A 255 4.00 -19.83 -1.28
C GLN A 255 4.70 -21.20 -1.50
N SER A 256 5.79 -21.25 -2.28
CA SER A 256 6.58 -22.47 -2.51
C SER A 256 8.04 -22.14 -2.90
N PRO A 257 8.97 -23.11 -2.86
CA PRO A 257 10.34 -22.92 -3.36
C PRO A 257 10.41 -22.52 -4.84
N GLU A 258 9.55 -23.07 -5.68
CA GLU A 258 9.47 -22.73 -7.11
C GLU A 258 8.96 -21.30 -7.31
N HIS A 259 7.97 -20.89 -6.51
CA HIS A 259 7.46 -19.52 -6.49
C HIS A 259 8.55 -18.53 -6.03
N LYS A 260 9.27 -18.88 -4.95
CA LYS A 260 10.44 -18.11 -4.46
C LYS A 260 11.49 -17.93 -5.56
N ALA A 261 11.80 -18.99 -6.30
CA ALA A 261 12.76 -18.94 -7.41
C ALA A 261 12.27 -18.05 -8.57
N ALA A 262 10.98 -18.06 -8.91
CA ALA A 262 10.41 -17.18 -9.93
C ALA A 262 10.54 -15.69 -9.55
N ILE A 263 10.21 -15.35 -8.31
CA ILE A 263 10.40 -13.99 -7.77
C ILE A 263 11.89 -13.58 -7.83
N GLN A 264 12.80 -14.46 -7.40
CA GLN A 264 14.25 -14.19 -7.44
C GLN A 264 14.77 -13.95 -8.87
N ARG A 265 14.29 -14.70 -9.87
CA ARG A 265 14.66 -14.46 -11.27
C ARG A 265 14.19 -13.09 -11.75
N LEU A 266 12.94 -12.75 -11.47
CA LEU A 266 12.35 -11.45 -11.84
C LEU A 266 13.11 -10.28 -11.19
N PHE A 267 13.46 -10.42 -9.90
CA PHE A 267 14.13 -9.39 -9.11
C PHE A 267 15.65 -9.55 -9.01
N ARG A 268 16.28 -10.37 -9.87
CA ARG A 268 17.73 -10.61 -9.86
C ARG A 268 18.54 -9.30 -9.78
N GLY A 269 19.39 -9.19 -8.75
CA GLY A 269 20.21 -8.00 -8.48
C GLY A 269 19.55 -6.96 -7.57
N TYR A 270 18.31 -7.19 -7.12
CA TYR A 270 17.69 -6.45 -6.02
C TYR A 270 17.79 -7.26 -4.73
N LYS A 271 17.92 -6.56 -3.58
CA LYS A 271 17.78 -7.17 -2.26
C LYS A 271 16.28 -7.37 -2.00
N ILE A 272 15.87 -8.61 -1.80
CA ILE A 272 14.49 -8.94 -1.44
C ILE A 272 14.44 -9.10 0.07
N ASP A 273 13.47 -8.46 0.71
CA ASP A 273 13.22 -8.56 2.14
C ASP A 273 12.13 -9.63 2.34
N TRP A 274 12.55 -10.86 2.63
CA TRP A 274 11.65 -12.00 2.76
C TRP A 274 10.94 -12.01 4.12
N GLY A 275 9.71 -12.53 4.16
CA GLY A 275 8.95 -12.60 5.41
C GLY A 275 9.50 -13.53 6.50
N ASP A 276 10.53 -14.32 6.19
CA ASP A 276 11.30 -15.14 7.13
C ASP A 276 12.57 -14.43 7.66
N SER A 277 12.81 -13.18 7.25
CA SER A 277 13.96 -12.38 7.69
C SER A 277 13.81 -11.89 9.14
N GLU A 278 14.94 -11.64 9.80
CA GLU A 278 14.97 -11.07 11.15
C GLU A 278 14.23 -9.72 11.20
N GLY A 279 13.33 -9.55 12.17
CA GLY A 279 12.47 -8.36 12.31
C GLY A 279 11.14 -8.39 11.55
N PHE A 280 10.82 -9.46 10.81
CA PHE A 280 9.55 -9.58 10.09
C PHE A 280 8.45 -10.24 10.94
N TYR A 281 7.19 -9.84 10.69
CA TYR A 281 6.00 -10.29 11.41
C TYR A 281 4.97 -10.88 10.44
N SER A 282 4.19 -11.86 10.91
CA SER A 282 3.09 -12.41 10.12
C SER A 282 1.92 -11.44 10.07
N VAL A 283 1.45 -11.14 8.87
CA VAL A 283 0.23 -10.35 8.65
C VAL A 283 -0.88 -11.27 8.15
N THR A 284 -2.09 -11.07 8.67
CA THR A 284 -3.30 -11.73 8.15
C THR A 284 -4.15 -10.74 7.39
N GLY A 285 -4.81 -11.19 6.33
CA GLY A 285 -5.75 -10.35 5.57
C GLY A 285 -5.10 -9.39 4.57
N GLU A 286 -3.90 -9.71 4.08
CA GLU A 286 -3.17 -8.87 3.11
C GLU A 286 -3.82 -8.88 1.73
N PHE A 287 -3.87 -7.71 1.10
CA PHE A 287 -4.51 -7.55 -0.20
C PHE A 287 -3.80 -8.33 -1.33
N VAL A 288 -2.46 -8.33 -1.34
CA VAL A 288 -1.68 -9.09 -2.33
C VAL A 288 -1.89 -10.60 -2.19
N ASN A 289 -1.94 -11.13 -0.97
CA ASN A 289 -2.19 -12.56 -0.76
C ASN A 289 -3.62 -12.93 -1.18
N TYR A 290 -4.59 -12.03 -0.96
CA TYR A 290 -5.95 -12.20 -1.45
C TYR A 290 -6.04 -12.25 -2.97
N ILE A 291 -5.31 -11.39 -3.70
CA ILE A 291 -5.23 -11.48 -5.17
C ILE A 291 -4.73 -12.87 -5.58
N GLY A 292 -3.70 -13.40 -4.92
CA GLY A 292 -3.19 -14.75 -5.16
C GLY A 292 -4.25 -15.85 -4.97
N LYS A 293 -5.13 -15.72 -3.97
CA LYS A 293 -6.27 -16.64 -3.75
C LYS A 293 -7.34 -16.55 -4.85
N LEU A 294 -7.42 -15.44 -5.58
CA LEU A 294 -8.33 -15.27 -6.72
C LEU A 294 -7.74 -15.77 -8.05
N CYS A 295 -6.42 -15.94 -8.12
CA CYS A 295 -5.75 -16.53 -9.28
C CYS A 295 -6.10 -18.02 -9.42
N ARG A 296 -6.12 -18.51 -10.66
CA ARG A 296 -6.25 -19.94 -10.94
C ARG A 296 -4.98 -20.67 -10.50
N ALA A 297 -5.11 -21.92 -10.07
CA ALA A 297 -3.98 -22.71 -9.58
C ALA A 297 -2.87 -22.95 -10.63
N ASP A 298 -3.16 -22.85 -11.92
CA ASP A 298 -2.20 -23.01 -13.03
C ASP A 298 -1.49 -21.71 -13.42
N GLN A 299 -1.86 -20.57 -12.83
CA GLN A 299 -1.27 -19.26 -13.14
C GLN A 299 0.05 -19.06 -12.39
N LEU A 300 1.02 -18.43 -13.06
CA LEU A 300 2.17 -17.85 -12.38
C LEU A 300 1.75 -16.53 -11.73
N TYR A 301 1.50 -16.55 -10.42
CA TYR A 301 1.28 -15.33 -9.64
C TYR A 301 2.60 -14.85 -9.05
N ILE A 302 2.88 -13.54 -9.11
CA ILE A 302 4.05 -12.90 -8.50
C ILE A 302 3.54 -11.71 -7.68
N PRO A 303 3.39 -11.84 -6.35
CA PRO A 303 3.10 -10.72 -5.47
C PRO A 303 4.35 -9.91 -5.16
N MET A 304 4.22 -8.59 -5.09
CA MET A 304 5.28 -7.72 -4.60
C MET A 304 4.72 -6.47 -3.95
N ILE A 305 5.16 -6.18 -2.73
CA ILE A 305 4.98 -4.87 -2.12
C ILE A 305 6.23 -4.02 -2.43
N PHE A 306 6.00 -2.84 -2.98
CA PHE A 306 7.00 -1.79 -3.11
C PHE A 306 6.85 -0.85 -1.93
N GLU A 307 7.76 -0.95 -0.98
CA GLU A 307 7.72 -0.17 0.26
C GLU A 307 8.83 0.89 0.23
N PHE A 308 8.46 2.17 0.27
CA PHE A 308 9.44 3.26 0.37
C PHE A 308 9.61 3.68 1.84
N GLY A 309 10.80 3.46 2.40
CA GLY A 309 11.07 3.79 3.79
C GLY A 309 11.10 5.30 4.05
N THR A 310 10.59 5.73 5.20
CA THR A 310 10.43 7.16 5.52
C THR A 310 11.08 7.57 6.85
N LEU A 311 10.98 6.74 7.89
CA LEU A 311 11.44 7.05 9.24
C LEU A 311 12.53 6.11 9.77
N ASP A 312 13.23 5.39 8.90
CA ASP A 312 14.21 4.37 9.31
C ASP A 312 13.58 3.35 10.28
N SER A 313 12.35 2.93 10.00
CA SER A 313 11.52 2.16 10.94
C SER A 313 12.01 0.74 11.20
N HIS A 314 13.01 0.30 10.44
CA HIS A 314 13.74 -0.94 10.69
C HIS A 314 14.67 -0.82 11.91
N THR A 315 14.91 0.40 12.40
CA THR A 315 15.62 0.68 13.66
C THR A 315 14.62 0.78 14.81
N PRO A 316 15.01 0.44 16.06
CA PRO A 316 14.12 0.57 17.22
C PRO A 316 13.56 1.98 17.42
N PHE A 317 14.37 3.02 17.21
CA PHE A 317 13.93 4.41 17.32
C PHE A 317 12.91 4.76 16.23
N GLY A 318 13.21 4.47 14.96
CA GLY A 318 12.28 4.74 13.86
C GLY A 318 10.96 3.98 14.01
N GLY A 319 11.03 2.71 14.41
CA GLY A 319 9.86 1.86 14.66
C GLY A 319 8.99 2.42 15.79
N ALA A 320 9.61 2.84 16.90
CA ALA A 320 8.91 3.49 18.00
C ALA A 320 8.20 4.78 17.58
N ILE A 321 8.87 5.66 16.81
CA ILE A 321 8.24 6.88 16.30
C ILE A 321 7.07 6.56 15.36
N SER A 322 7.22 5.52 14.52
CA SER A 322 6.16 5.07 13.63
C SER A 322 4.91 4.62 14.40
N VAL A 323 5.09 3.75 15.39
CA VAL A 323 3.98 3.27 16.24
C VAL A 323 3.36 4.45 17.02
N HIS A 324 4.18 5.35 17.56
CA HIS A 324 3.67 6.51 18.29
C HIS A 324 2.78 7.39 17.42
N ASN A 325 3.22 7.71 16.19
CA ASN A 325 2.44 8.50 15.26
C ASN A 325 1.12 7.80 14.87
N MET A 326 1.12 6.46 14.74
CA MET A 326 -0.10 5.68 14.51
C MET A 326 -1.09 5.79 15.69
N ILE A 327 -0.60 5.69 16.93
CA ILE A 327 -1.41 5.84 18.14
C ILE A 327 -2.03 7.25 18.19
N LEU A 328 -1.20 8.29 18.03
CA LEU A 328 -1.66 9.68 18.11
C LEU A 328 -2.67 10.03 17.03
N GLU A 329 -2.46 9.58 15.80
CA GLU A 329 -3.41 9.85 14.71
C GLU A 329 -4.76 9.17 14.96
N ASN A 330 -4.73 7.92 15.40
CA ASN A 330 -5.96 7.18 15.69
C ASN A 330 -6.71 7.76 16.91
N GLN A 331 -5.98 8.14 17.96
CA GLN A 331 -6.53 8.83 19.12
C GLN A 331 -7.14 10.18 18.74
N LEU A 332 -6.48 10.95 17.87
CA LEU A 332 -6.98 12.25 17.41
C LEU A 332 -8.33 12.11 16.69
N PHE A 333 -8.49 11.07 15.89
CA PHE A 333 -9.73 10.83 15.17
C PHE A 333 -10.90 10.41 16.05
N HIS A 334 -10.66 9.54 17.03
CA HIS A 334 -11.73 9.04 17.88
C HIS A 334 -12.08 9.97 19.04
N TYR A 335 -11.10 10.69 19.59
CA TYR A 335 -11.27 11.45 20.83
C TYR A 335 -10.95 12.93 20.69
N GLY A 336 -10.15 13.33 19.70
CA GLY A 336 -9.70 14.71 19.54
C GLY A 336 -8.48 15.08 20.38
N SER A 337 -8.19 16.36 20.48
CA SER A 337 -7.09 16.93 21.27
C SER A 337 -7.56 18.07 22.15
N GLN A 338 -6.81 18.37 23.20
CA GLN A 338 -7.11 19.50 24.11
C GLN A 338 -7.09 20.85 23.39
N THR A 339 -6.27 21.00 22.35
CA THR A 339 -6.16 22.21 21.55
C THR A 339 -5.98 21.90 20.06
N ASP A 340 -6.32 22.85 19.19
CA ASP A 340 -6.11 22.71 17.74
C ASP A 340 -4.62 22.67 17.35
N SER A 341 -3.73 23.29 18.14
CA SER A 341 -2.29 23.24 17.90
C SER A 341 -1.74 21.82 18.07
N ILE A 342 -2.20 21.08 19.08
CA ILE A 342 -1.86 19.66 19.26
C ILE A 342 -2.34 18.84 18.07
N ALA A 343 -3.59 19.03 17.63
CA ALA A 343 -4.12 18.35 16.45
C ALA A 343 -3.28 18.62 15.20
N ALA A 344 -2.86 19.87 14.99
CA ALA A 344 -2.03 20.24 13.85
C ALA A 344 -0.66 19.53 13.87
N VAL A 345 -0.02 19.42 15.03
CA VAL A 345 1.26 18.69 15.17
C VAL A 345 1.08 17.21 14.83
N VAL A 346 0.04 16.56 15.36
CA VAL A 346 -0.23 15.13 15.07
C VAL A 346 -0.47 14.91 13.58
N ARG A 347 -1.34 15.72 12.96
CA ARG A 347 -1.61 15.63 11.52
C ARG A 347 -0.35 15.83 10.68
N GLN A 348 0.49 16.79 11.03
CA GLN A 348 1.74 17.05 10.31
C GLN A 348 2.74 15.90 10.46
N ARG A 349 2.90 15.35 11.68
CA ARG A 349 3.78 14.20 11.93
C ARG A 349 3.33 12.98 11.13
N PHE A 350 2.03 12.71 11.11
CA PHE A 350 1.47 11.59 10.38
C PHE A 350 1.59 11.77 8.86
N LEU A 351 1.36 12.99 8.36
CA LEU A 351 1.56 13.31 6.95
C LEU A 351 3.01 13.12 6.52
N GLU A 352 3.98 13.65 7.26
CA GLU A 352 5.40 13.52 6.93
C GLU A 352 5.88 12.06 7.03
N MET A 353 5.28 11.24 7.89
CA MET A 353 5.60 9.82 8.02
C MET A 353 5.27 8.99 6.78
N PHE A 354 4.19 9.31 6.06
CA PHE A 354 3.77 8.54 4.88
C PHE A 354 3.93 9.31 3.56
N TYR A 355 4.05 10.63 3.63
CA TYR A 355 4.24 11.49 2.48
C TYR A 355 5.30 12.56 2.77
N PRO A 356 6.59 12.18 2.81
CA PRO A 356 7.66 13.12 3.10
C PRO A 356 7.68 14.32 2.16
N SER A 357 7.85 15.51 2.74
CA SER A 357 7.99 16.77 2.00
C SER A 357 9.38 16.95 1.39
N ASP A 358 10.36 16.17 1.86
CA ASP A 358 11.73 16.17 1.35
C ASP A 358 11.83 15.77 -0.14
N GLU A 359 12.32 16.70 -0.94
CA GLU A 359 12.51 16.52 -2.39
C GLU A 359 13.54 15.43 -2.73
N ALA A 360 14.54 15.18 -1.87
CA ALA A 360 15.50 14.11 -2.08
C ALA A 360 14.82 12.73 -1.96
N TRP A 361 13.96 12.56 -0.94
CA TRP A 361 13.13 11.36 -0.78
C TRP A 361 12.20 11.16 -1.97
N ARG A 362 11.48 12.22 -2.38
CA ARG A 362 10.55 12.18 -3.53
C ARG A 362 11.25 11.78 -4.83
N ARG A 363 12.44 12.32 -5.08
CA ARG A 363 13.24 11.95 -6.24
C ARG A 363 13.69 10.49 -6.16
N ALA A 364 14.23 10.08 -5.02
CA ALA A 364 14.69 8.71 -4.81
C ALA A 364 13.57 7.70 -5.01
N ALA A 365 12.35 8.00 -4.56
CA ALA A 365 11.17 7.16 -4.74
C ALA A 365 10.82 6.97 -6.24
N LEU A 366 10.76 8.06 -7.01
CA LEU A 366 10.48 7.99 -8.45
C LEU A 366 11.58 7.29 -9.24
N ASP A 367 12.85 7.60 -8.96
CA ASP A 367 14.00 7.04 -9.67
C ASP A 367 14.11 5.52 -9.42
N GLN A 368 14.01 5.08 -8.15
CA GLN A 368 14.07 3.66 -7.79
C GLN A 368 12.83 2.91 -8.29
N GLY A 369 11.63 3.47 -8.13
CA GLY A 369 10.39 2.87 -8.61
C GLY A 369 10.39 2.69 -10.14
N ALA A 370 10.82 3.69 -10.90
CA ALA A 370 10.96 3.58 -12.36
C ALA A 370 12.01 2.54 -12.78
N ALA A 371 13.17 2.53 -12.12
CA ALA A 371 14.22 1.55 -12.40
C ALA A 371 13.75 0.12 -12.13
N ALA A 372 13.04 -0.09 -11.02
CA ALA A 372 12.44 -1.36 -10.64
C ALA A 372 11.41 -1.82 -11.68
N LEU A 373 10.36 -1.01 -11.92
CA LEU A 373 9.28 -1.31 -12.86
C LEU A 373 9.80 -1.61 -14.27
N ARG A 374 10.71 -0.76 -14.78
CA ARG A 374 11.28 -0.95 -16.12
C ARG A 374 12.02 -2.29 -16.22
N ARG A 375 12.85 -2.61 -15.23
CA ARG A 375 13.68 -3.82 -15.24
C ARG A 375 12.88 -5.09 -14.99
N THR A 376 11.94 -5.08 -14.04
CA THR A 376 11.11 -6.25 -13.75
C THR A 376 10.14 -6.51 -14.87
N LEU A 377 9.50 -5.48 -15.45
CA LEU A 377 8.61 -5.67 -16.60
C LEU A 377 9.33 -6.29 -17.81
N GLN A 378 10.54 -5.83 -18.14
CA GLN A 378 11.34 -6.40 -19.23
C GLN A 378 11.63 -7.90 -19.01
N ARG A 379 11.86 -8.32 -17.76
CA ARG A 379 12.12 -9.72 -17.40
C ARG A 379 10.83 -10.54 -17.34
N PHE A 380 9.75 -9.96 -16.83
CA PHE A 380 8.43 -10.60 -16.78
C PHE A 380 7.92 -10.94 -18.18
N HIS A 381 8.24 -10.12 -19.18
CA HIS A 381 7.95 -10.41 -20.58
C HIS A 381 8.71 -11.65 -21.12
N GLN A 382 9.86 -12.00 -20.55
CA GLN A 382 10.72 -13.11 -20.98
C GLN A 382 10.40 -14.44 -20.30
N GLU A 383 9.72 -14.43 -19.15
CA GLU A 383 9.14 -15.61 -18.48
C GLU A 383 7.84 -16.02 -19.18
#